data_AF-W9Y5H4-F1
#
_entry.id   AF-W9Y5H4-F1
#
_cell.length_a   1.000
_cell.length_b   1.000
_cell.length_c   1.000
_cell.angle_alpha   90.00
_cell.angle_beta   90.00
_cell.angle_gamma   90.00
#
_symmetry.space_group_name_H-M   'P 1'
#
loop_
_entity.id
_entity.type
_entity.pdbx_description
1 polymer ?
#
loop_
_entity_poly.entity_id
_entity_poly.type
_entity_poly.pdbx_seq_one_letter_code
_entity_poly.pdbx_strand_id
1 'polypeptide(L)'
;IQRPNSMLTFEKDPFQGTQSILEKLTNLPFQKVQHRVDTADAQPSNETGGILVMVTGALMVDDQPQPMSYVQVFNLLPDAGSYYVQNDVFRCTWDIS
;
A
#
# COMPACT_ATOMS: atom_id res chain seq x y z
N ILE A 1 -4.82 11.13 -1.31
CA ILE A 1 -3.99 10.55 -2.40
C ILE A 1 -4.75 9.62 -3.35
N GLN A 2 -5.92 9.09 -2.99
CA GLN A 2 -6.71 8.22 -3.87
C GLN A 2 -7.66 9.02 -4.79
N ARG A 3 -8.19 8.38 -5.84
CA ARG A 3 -9.15 8.89 -6.84
C ARG A 3 -10.31 7.89 -7.04
N PRO A 4 -11.42 8.27 -7.71
CA PRO A 4 -12.55 7.36 -7.93
C PRO A 4 -12.19 6.07 -8.69
N ASN A 5 -11.18 6.11 -9.56
CA ASN A 5 -10.69 4.97 -10.31
C ASN A 5 -9.47 4.27 -9.67
N SER A 6 -9.05 4.68 -8.47
CA SER A 6 -7.96 4.02 -7.73
C SER A 6 -8.38 2.62 -7.30
N MET A 7 -7.42 1.69 -7.26
CA MET A 7 -7.63 0.32 -6.81
C MET A 7 -6.71 0.01 -5.64
N LEU A 8 -7.26 -0.62 -4.60
CA LEU A 8 -6.51 -1.31 -3.55
C LEU A 8 -6.78 -2.81 -3.67
N THR A 9 -5.75 -3.64 -3.60
CA THR A 9 -5.86 -5.07 -3.29
C THR A 9 -5.21 -5.31 -1.95
N PHE A 10 -6.00 -5.60 -0.91
CA PHE A 10 -5.50 -5.83 0.44
C PHE A 10 -5.72 -7.30 0.81
N GLU A 11 -4.64 -8.06 1.03
CA GLU A 11 -4.75 -9.47 1.41
C GLU A 11 -5.57 -10.35 0.44
N LYS A 12 -5.58 -9.99 -0.86
CA LYS A 12 -6.37 -10.57 -2.00
C LYS A 12 -7.71 -9.88 -2.27
N ASP A 13 -8.26 -9.14 -1.33
CA ASP A 13 -9.57 -8.51 -1.51
C ASP A 13 -9.43 -7.19 -2.32
N PRO A 14 -10.18 -7.02 -3.42
CA PRO A 14 -10.15 -5.79 -4.21
C PRO A 14 -11.12 -4.73 -3.67
N PHE A 15 -10.68 -3.47 -3.66
CA PHE A 15 -11.45 -2.29 -3.28
C PHE A 15 -11.22 -1.20 -4.33
N GLN A 16 -12.30 -0.57 -4.80
CA GLN A 16 -12.23 0.47 -5.83
C GLN A 16 -12.74 1.81 -5.29
N GLY A 17 -12.00 2.87 -5.62
CA GLY A 17 -12.37 4.24 -5.35
C GLY A 17 -12.09 4.68 -3.92
N THR A 18 -11.91 5.99 -3.75
CA THR A 18 -11.50 6.62 -2.49
C THR A 18 -12.32 6.17 -1.28
N GLN A 19 -13.64 6.06 -1.41
CA GLN A 19 -14.51 5.70 -0.29
C GLN A 19 -14.30 4.26 0.17
N SER A 20 -14.38 3.27 -0.74
CA SER A 20 -14.21 1.86 -0.39
C SER A 20 -12.82 1.56 0.17
N ILE A 21 -11.79 2.20 -0.41
CA ILE A 21 -10.40 2.11 0.08
C ILE A 21 -10.29 2.67 1.50
N LEU A 22 -10.85 3.86 1.76
CA LEU A 22 -10.81 4.48 3.08
C LEU A 22 -11.55 3.64 4.12
N GLU A 23 -12.74 3.14 3.78
CA GLU A 23 -13.52 2.26 4.64
C GLU A 23 -12.75 0.99 5.01
N LYS A 24 -12.09 0.33 4.05
CA LYS A 24 -11.25 -0.83 4.32
C LYS A 24 -10.12 -0.51 5.29
N LEU A 25 -9.34 0.54 5.01
CA LEU A 25 -8.17 0.91 5.82
C LEU A 25 -8.55 1.38 7.24
N THR A 26 -9.69 2.04 7.40
CA THR A 26 -10.18 2.53 8.70
C THR A 26 -10.75 1.40 9.57
N ASN A 27 -11.28 0.34 8.95
CA ASN A 27 -11.88 -0.80 9.65
C ASN A 27 -10.90 -1.96 9.91
N LEU A 28 -9.60 -1.74 9.71
CA LEU A 28 -8.60 -2.76 10.06
C LEU A 28 -8.58 -2.98 11.59
N PRO A 29 -8.45 -4.23 12.06
CA PRO A 29 -8.65 -4.59 13.47
C PRO A 29 -7.41 -4.28 14.33
N PHE A 30 -6.91 -3.05 14.29
CA PHE A 30 -5.82 -2.56 15.12
C PHE A 30 -6.05 -1.10 15.54
N GLN A 31 -5.50 -0.70 16.69
CA GLN A 31 -5.60 0.68 17.17
C GLN A 31 -4.39 1.52 16.75
N LYS A 32 -3.21 0.89 16.75
CA LYS A 32 -1.96 1.51 16.36
C LYS A 32 -1.26 0.62 15.34
N VAL A 33 -0.74 1.24 14.29
CA VAL A 33 0.15 0.59 13.34
C VAL A 33 1.29 1.53 13.03
N GLN A 34 2.51 1.03 13.15
CA GLN A 34 3.71 1.73 12.69
C GLN A 34 4.36 0.92 11.59
N HIS A 35 4.55 1.57 10.44
CA HIS A 35 5.27 0.99 9.31
C HIS A 35 6.77 1.21 9.50
N ARG A 36 7.57 0.15 9.44
CA ARG A 36 9.01 0.22 9.26
C ARG A 36 9.31 -0.18 7.81
N VAL A 37 9.83 0.75 7.03
CA VAL A 37 10.28 0.48 5.67
C VAL A 37 11.69 -0.08 5.72
N ASP A 38 11.89 -1.26 5.14
CA ASP A 38 13.20 -1.90 5.03
C ASP A 38 13.82 -1.62 3.66
N THR A 39 13.04 -1.74 2.57
CA THR A 39 13.46 -1.34 1.22
C THR A 39 12.36 -0.60 0.48
N ALA A 40 12.76 0.27 -0.46
CA ALA A 40 11.87 0.94 -1.39
C ALA A 40 12.58 1.12 -2.73
N ASP A 41 12.13 0.37 -3.73
CA ASP A 41 12.66 0.40 -5.10
C ASP A 41 11.63 1.02 -6.04
N ALA A 42 12.09 1.86 -6.97
CA ALA A 42 11.20 2.57 -7.89
C ALA A 42 11.67 2.51 -9.34
N GLN A 43 10.71 2.44 -10.27
CA GLN A 43 10.93 2.47 -11.71
C GLN A 43 9.85 3.33 -12.40
N PRO A 44 10.13 3.93 -13.58
CA PRO A 44 9.08 4.50 -14.42
C PRO A 44 8.05 3.42 -14.81
N SER A 45 6.76 3.69 -14.65
CA SER A 45 5.69 2.73 -14.99
C SER A 45 5.06 2.98 -16.36
N ASN A 46 5.20 4.18 -16.92
CA ASN A 46 4.73 4.54 -18.25
C ASN A 46 5.49 5.77 -18.79
N GLU A 47 5.22 6.12 -20.05
CA GLU A 47 5.84 7.25 -20.74
C GLU A 47 5.33 8.63 -20.27
N THR A 48 4.21 8.68 -19.54
CA THR A 48 3.59 9.92 -19.09
C THR A 48 4.04 10.36 -17.69
N GLY A 49 5.07 9.70 -17.14
CA GLY A 49 5.67 10.07 -15.86
C GLY A 49 5.12 9.32 -14.65
N GLY A 50 4.43 8.20 -14.87
CA GLY A 50 4.02 7.27 -13.82
C GLY A 50 5.22 6.58 -13.16
N ILE A 51 5.07 6.21 -11.90
CA ILE A 51 6.12 5.58 -11.08
C ILE A 51 5.56 4.29 -10.46
N LEU A 52 6.23 3.17 -10.68
CA LEU A 52 6.01 1.93 -9.95
C LEU A 52 6.96 1.89 -8.77
N VAL A 53 6.43 1.69 -7.57
CA VAL A 53 7.21 1.59 -6.33
C VAL A 53 6.91 0.26 -5.67
N MET A 54 7.94 -0.50 -5.31
CA MET A 54 7.83 -1.69 -4.48
C MET A 54 8.47 -1.40 -3.13
N VAL A 55 7.73 -1.67 -2.05
CA VAL A 55 8.16 -1.47 -0.67
C VAL A 55 8.16 -2.82 0.02
N THR A 56 9.23 -3.11 0.75
CA THR A 56 9.25 -4.20 1.73
C THR A 56 9.49 -3.61 3.11
N GLY A 57 8.95 -4.26 4.14
CA GLY A 57 9.11 -3.76 5.50
C GLY A 57 8.42 -4.62 6.52
N ALA A 58 8.19 -4.05 7.69
CA ALA A 58 7.47 -4.69 8.77
C ALA A 58 6.44 -3.74 9.41
N LEU A 59 5.29 -4.29 9.79
CA LEU A 59 4.24 -3.64 10.54
C LEU A 59 4.40 -3.95 12.03
N MET A 60 4.56 -2.91 12.84
CA MET A 60 4.44 -2.99 14.29
C MET A 60 3.01 -2.62 14.64
N VAL A 61 2.21 -3.61 15.06
CA VAL A 61 0.77 -3.45 15.32
C VAL A 61 0.52 -3.51 16.82
N ASP A 62 -0.17 -2.50 17.34
CA ASP A 62 -0.46 -2.31 18.76
C ASP A 62 0.81 -2.53 19.62
N ASP A 63 0.73 -3.36 20.65
CA ASP A 63 1.86 -3.77 21.47
C ASP A 63 2.29 -5.23 21.16
N GLN A 64 2.02 -5.72 19.94
CA GLN A 64 2.42 -7.08 19.55
C GLN A 64 3.96 -7.20 19.52
N PRO A 65 4.53 -8.24 20.15
CA PRO A 65 5.98 -8.38 20.27
C PRO A 65 6.67 -8.74 18.95
N GLN A 66 5.94 -9.33 17.99
CA GLN A 66 6.48 -9.74 16.70
C GLN A 66 5.95 -8.83 15.59
N PRO A 67 6.84 -8.15 14.84
CA PRO A 67 6.43 -7.35 13.71
C PRO A 67 6.01 -8.26 12.54
N MET A 68 5.00 -7.84 11.79
CA MET A 68 4.52 -8.59 10.61
C MET A 68 5.21 -8.06 9.36
N SER A 69 6.00 -8.89 8.68
CA SER A 69 6.62 -8.51 7.41
C SER A 69 5.55 -8.27 6.33
N TYR A 70 5.78 -7.29 5.46
CA TYR A 70 4.87 -6.96 4.36
C TYR A 70 5.63 -6.60 3.08
N VAL A 71 4.92 -6.75 1.98
CA VAL A 71 5.25 -6.17 0.67
C VAL A 71 4.08 -5.31 0.24
N GLN A 72 4.39 -4.12 -0.28
CA GLN A 72 3.39 -3.22 -0.84
C GLN A 72 3.87 -2.63 -2.15
N VAL A 73 3.01 -2.61 -3.16
CA VAL A 73 3.31 -2.05 -4.48
C VAL A 73 2.38 -0.88 -4.75
N PHE A 74 2.94 0.25 -5.15
CA PHE A 74 2.21 1.42 -5.58
C PHE A 74 2.48 1.72 -7.05
N ASN A 75 1.42 1.91 -7.84
CA ASN A 75 1.52 2.59 -9.13
C ASN A 75 1.03 4.03 -8.95
N LEU A 76 1.96 4.97 -9.00
CA LEU A 76 1.71 6.40 -8.85
C LEU A 76 1.56 7.03 -10.23
N LEU A 77 0.49 7.80 -10.43
CA LEU A 77 0.27 8.56 -11.66
C LEU A 77 0.30 10.07 -11.35
N PRO A 78 0.86 10.89 -12.25
CA PRO A 78 0.92 12.33 -12.04
C PRO A 78 -0.47 12.95 -12.07
N ASP A 79 -0.71 13.92 -11.19
CA ASP A 79 -1.93 14.73 -11.15
C ASP A 79 -1.63 16.10 -10.53
N ALA A 80 -1.95 17.16 -11.26
CA ALA A 80 -1.81 18.56 -10.83
C ALA A 80 -0.47 18.92 -10.16
N GLY A 81 0.65 18.44 -10.69
CA GLY A 81 1.99 18.71 -10.13
C GLY A 81 2.38 17.85 -8.92
N SER A 82 1.57 16.85 -8.59
CA SER A 82 1.85 15.83 -7.58
C SER A 82 1.53 14.44 -8.15
N TYR A 83 1.35 13.45 -7.28
CA TYR A 83 0.98 12.08 -7.63
C TYR A 83 -0.27 11.62 -6.88
N TYR A 84 -1.04 10.74 -7.51
CA TYR A 84 -2.07 9.95 -6.85
C TYR A 84 -1.75 8.47 -6.98
N VAL A 85 -2.30 7.65 -6.08
CA VAL A 85 -2.13 6.20 -6.11
C VAL A 85 -3.18 5.62 -7.04
N GLN A 86 -2.76 5.13 -8.21
CA GLN A 86 -3.67 4.46 -9.15
C GLN A 86 -3.90 3.01 -8.74
N ASN A 87 -2.84 2.30 -8.35
CA ASN A 87 -2.91 0.94 -7.85
C ASN A 87 -2.13 0.83 -6.54
N ASP A 88 -2.70 0.14 -5.58
CA ASP A 88 -2.10 -0.22 -4.29
C ASP A 88 -2.31 -1.74 -4.09
N VAL A 89 -1.23 -2.50 -3.92
CA VAL A 89 -1.31 -3.94 -3.66
C VAL A 89 -0.54 -4.22 -2.38
N PHE A 90 -1.25 -4.67 -1.35
CA PHE A 90 -0.70 -4.95 -0.03
C PHE A 90 -0.79 -6.45 0.30
N ARG A 91 0.30 -7.00 0.83
CA ARG A 91 0.39 -8.38 1.30
C ARG A 91 1.31 -8.49 2.52
N CYS A 92 0.82 -9.07 3.60
CA CYS A 92 1.66 -9.61 4.67
C CYS A 92 2.39 -10.86 4.17
N THR A 93 3.71 -10.89 4.37
CA THR A 93 4.54 -12.05 4.08
C THR A 93 4.77 -12.79 5.39
N TRP A 94 4.17 -13.97 5.53
CA TRP A 94 4.50 -14.91 6.60
C TRP A 94 5.80 -15.63 6.21
N ASP A 95 6.69 -15.89 7.16
CA ASP A 95 7.83 -16.76 6.92
C ASP A 95 7.31 -18.10 6.36
N ILE A 96 7.71 -18.42 5.13
CA ILE A 96 7.58 -19.77 4.60
C ILE A 96 8.76 -20.52 5.21
N SER A 97 8.57 -21.10 6.40
CA SER A 97 9.52 -22.02 7.02
C SER A 97 9.68 -23.28 6.16
#